data_AF-A0A497EZJ4-F1
#
_entry.id   AF-A0A497EZJ4-F1
#
_cell.length_a   1.000
_cell.length_b   1.000
_cell.length_c   1.000
_cell.angle_alpha   90.00
_cell.angle_beta   90.00
_cell.angle_gamma   90.00
#
_symmetry.space_group_name_H-M   'P 1'
#
loop_
_entity.id
_entity.type
_entity.pdbx_description
1 polymer ?
#
loop_
_entity_poly.entity_id
_entity_poly.type
_entity_poly.pdbx_seq_one_letter_code
_entity_poly.pdbx_strand_id
1 'polypeptide(L)'
;IGIILRDQYGIPLVKHITGKSILQILRERGVAPQIPEDLLNLMKRAVRIRRHLDEHPKDYHSRRGLQLIESKIHRLVKYYKSVGVLPPTWEYTPELAQLLVR
;
A
#
# COMPACT_ATOMS: atom_id res chain seq x y z
N ILE A 1 -12.33 2.30 5.56
CA ILE A 1 -13.75 2.02 5.23
C ILE A 1 -14.36 0.99 6.18
N GLY A 2 -13.86 -0.27 6.20
CA GLY A 2 -14.47 -1.34 7.01
C GLY A 2 -14.59 -1.04 8.52
N ILE A 3 -13.58 -0.40 9.11
CA ILE A 3 -13.60 -0.01 10.55
C ILE A 3 -14.78 0.93 10.85
N ILE A 4 -14.99 1.95 10.02
CA ILE A 4 -16.09 2.92 10.18
C ILE A 4 -17.45 2.20 10.08
N LEU A 5 -17.61 1.32 9.08
CA LEU A 5 -18.84 0.54 8.91
C LEU A 5 -19.15 -0.35 10.12
N ARG A 6 -18.12 -0.96 10.73
CA ARG A 6 -18.29 -1.77 11.94
C ARG A 6 -18.65 -0.93 13.15
N ASP A 7 -17.88 0.13 13.40
CA ASP A 7 -17.92 0.84 14.68
C ASP A 7 -19.03 1.89 14.74
N GLN A 8 -19.37 2.54 13.62
CA GLN A 8 -20.42 3.57 13.58
C GLN A 8 -21.76 3.04 13.06
N TYR A 9 -21.73 2.06 12.17
CA TYR A 9 -22.93 1.55 11.49
C TYR A 9 -23.29 0.11 11.87
N GLY A 10 -22.53 -0.53 12.76
CA GLY A 10 -22.82 -1.89 13.23
C GLY A 10 -22.68 -2.98 12.17
N ILE A 11 -21.95 -2.72 11.06
CA ILE A 11 -21.74 -3.66 9.96
C ILE A 11 -20.37 -4.32 10.10
N PRO A 12 -20.27 -5.53 10.68
CA PRO A 12 -18.98 -6.19 10.91
C PRO A 12 -18.31 -6.68 9.62
N LEU A 13 -19.11 -7.20 8.68
CA LEU A 13 -18.60 -7.81 7.44
C LEU A 13 -19.49 -7.44 6.24
N VAL A 14 -19.01 -6.50 5.43
CA VAL A 14 -19.71 -6.02 4.22
C VAL A 14 -20.04 -7.14 3.23
N LYS A 15 -19.17 -8.14 3.12
CA LYS A 15 -19.34 -9.26 2.18
C LYS A 15 -20.56 -10.13 2.48
N HIS A 16 -20.95 -10.27 3.76
CA HIS A 16 -22.12 -11.09 4.12
C HIS A 16 -23.43 -10.41 3.73
N ILE A 17 -23.46 -9.07 3.78
CA ILE A 17 -24.66 -8.29 3.47
C ILE A 17 -24.79 -8.10 1.95
N THR A 18 -23.69 -7.74 1.29
CA THR A 18 -23.71 -7.32 -0.12
C THR A 18 -23.29 -8.41 -1.11
N GLY A 19 -22.78 -9.55 -0.62
CA GLY A 19 -22.18 -10.61 -1.43
C GLY A 19 -20.81 -10.25 -2.03
N LYS A 20 -20.36 -9.00 -1.93
CA LYS A 20 -19.14 -8.47 -2.57
C LYS A 20 -18.16 -7.89 -1.54
N SER A 21 -16.87 -7.92 -1.85
CA SER A 21 -15.87 -7.21 -1.04
C SER A 21 -15.91 -5.71 -1.30
N ILE A 22 -15.43 -4.91 -0.34
CA ILE A 22 -15.33 -3.44 -0.49
C ILE A 22 -14.56 -3.10 -1.77
N LEU A 23 -13.45 -3.78 -2.03
CA LEU A 23 -12.64 -3.55 -3.21
C LEU A 23 -13.39 -3.86 -4.53
N GLN A 24 -14.23 -4.91 -4.55
CA GLN A 24 -15.08 -5.20 -5.70
C GLN A 24 -16.10 -4.10 -5.94
N ILE A 25 -16.76 -3.63 -4.87
CA ILE A 25 -17.73 -2.53 -4.95
C ILE A 25 -17.07 -1.26 -5.49
N LEU A 26 -15.86 -0.92 -5.02
CA LEU A 26 -15.11 0.24 -5.51
C LEU A 26 -14.74 0.12 -6.99
N ARG A 27 -14.37 -1.08 -7.46
CA ARG A 27 -14.06 -1.33 -8.89
C ARG A 27 -15.29 -1.17 -9.78
N GLU A 28 -16.42 -1.73 -9.37
CA GLU A 28 -17.69 -1.60 -10.10
C GLU A 28 -18.15 -0.15 -10.23
N ARG A 29 -17.83 0.67 -9.22
CA ARG A 29 -18.15 2.10 -9.20
C ARG A 29 -17.08 2.98 -9.87
N GLY A 30 -16.00 2.39 -10.39
CA GLY A 30 -14.93 3.14 -11.07
C GLY A 30 -14.05 4.00 -10.15
N VAL A 31 -14.12 3.80 -8.83
CA VAL A 31 -13.39 4.59 -7.82
C VAL A 31 -12.28 3.79 -7.15
N ALA A 32 -11.97 2.60 -7.66
CA ALA A 32 -10.88 1.79 -7.13
C ALA A 32 -9.52 2.45 -7.41
N PRO A 33 -8.59 2.41 -6.45
CA PRO A 33 -7.25 2.91 -6.67
C PRO A 33 -6.52 2.07 -7.72
N GLN A 34 -5.73 2.71 -8.58
CA GLN A 34 -4.93 2.03 -9.60
C GLN A 34 -3.81 1.17 -8.99
N ILE A 35 -3.25 1.64 -7.86
CA ILE A 35 -2.24 0.92 -7.09
C ILE A 35 -2.90 0.29 -5.87
N PRO A 36 -2.60 -0.98 -5.54
CA PRO A 36 -3.06 -1.61 -4.31
C PRO A 36 -2.74 -0.79 -3.06
N GLU A 37 -3.71 -0.68 -2.14
CA GLU A 37 -3.61 0.15 -0.93
C GLU A 37 -2.48 -0.30 0.01
N ASP A 38 -2.25 -1.61 0.11
CA ASP A 38 -1.17 -2.20 0.91
C ASP A 38 0.22 -1.80 0.40
N LEU A 39 0.43 -1.86 -0.92
CA LEU A 39 1.66 -1.42 -1.57
C LEU A 39 1.87 0.09 -1.35
N LEU A 40 0.82 0.89 -1.56
CA LEU A 40 0.85 2.33 -1.35
C LEU A 40 1.22 2.68 0.11
N ASN A 41 0.64 1.98 1.08
CA ASN A 41 0.92 2.21 2.50
C ASN A 41 2.37 1.88 2.89
N LEU A 42 2.96 0.84 2.32
CA LEU A 42 4.38 0.54 2.52
C LEU A 42 5.27 1.61 1.89
N MET A 43 4.94 2.07 0.69
CA MET A 43 5.66 3.17 0.02
C MET A 43 5.59 4.46 0.85
N LYS A 44 4.42 4.81 1.39
CA LYS A 44 4.24 5.94 2.32
C LYS A 44 5.13 5.84 3.56
N ARG A 45 5.30 4.62 4.08
CA ARG A 45 6.17 4.37 5.24
C ARG A 45 7.65 4.48 4.87
N ALA A 46 8.04 3.91 3.73
CA ALA A 46 9.41 3.98 3.22
C ALA A 46 9.85 5.44 2.98
N VAL A 47 9.02 6.26 2.34
CA VAL A 47 9.29 7.69 2.10
C VAL A 47 9.49 8.46 3.40
N ARG A 48 8.66 8.22 4.42
CA ARG A 48 8.82 8.86 5.74
C ARG A 48 10.12 8.48 6.42
N ILE A 49 10.48 7.20 6.42
CA ILE A 49 11.73 6.73 7.05
C ILE A 49 12.94 7.27 6.29
N ARG A 50 12.87 7.37 4.97
CA ARG A 50 13.95 7.92 4.16
C ARG A 50 14.22 9.38 4.50
N ARG A 51 13.16 10.21 4.58
CA ARG A 51 13.25 11.59 5.05
C ARG A 51 13.87 11.71 6.45
N HIS A 52 13.48 10.84 7.38
CA HIS A 52 14.06 10.80 8.72
C HIS A 52 15.56 10.49 8.70
N LEU A 53 15.99 9.54 7.87
CA LEU A 53 17.40 9.15 7.73
C LEU A 53 18.25 10.19 7.01
N ASP A 54 17.65 11.03 6.15
CA ASP A 54 18.34 12.16 5.51
C ASP A 54 18.77 13.19 6.57
N GLU A 55 17.95 13.41 7.61
CA GLU A 55 18.28 14.26 8.76
C GLU A 55 19.15 13.54 9.81
N HIS A 56 18.91 12.24 10.01
CA HIS A 56 19.54 11.43 11.06
C HIS A 56 20.25 10.18 10.49
N PRO A 57 21.39 10.34 9.78
CA PRO A 57 22.04 9.24 9.06
C PRO A 57 22.65 8.16 9.97
N LYS A 58 22.85 8.46 11.26
CA LYS A 58 23.42 7.53 12.27
C LYS A 58 22.37 6.61 12.90
N ASP A 59 21.09 6.74 12.55
CA ASP A 59 20.03 5.84 13.03
C ASP A 59 20.06 4.50 12.27
N TYR A 60 20.90 3.58 12.76
CA TYR A 60 21.07 2.26 12.17
C TYR A 60 19.83 1.36 12.30
N HIS A 61 19.01 1.57 13.33
CA HIS A 61 17.78 0.81 13.54
C HIS A 61 16.74 1.16 12.47
N SER A 62 16.53 2.45 12.23
CA SER A 62 15.63 2.91 11.17
C SER A 62 16.14 2.53 9.79
N ARG A 63 17.47 2.54 9.56
CA ARG A 63 18.07 2.08 8.30
C ARG A 63 17.78 0.61 8.02
N ARG A 64 17.92 -0.26 9.02
CA ARG A 64 17.51 -1.68 8.91
C ARG A 64 16.00 -1.80 8.65
N GLY A 65 15.19 -0.99 9.34
CA GLY A 65 13.75 -0.93 9.13
C GLY A 65 13.37 -0.58 7.69
N LEU A 66 14.05 0.39 7.08
CA LEU A 66 13.86 0.77 5.69
C LEU A 66 14.13 -0.40 4.73
N GLN A 67 15.27 -1.08 4.90
CA GLN A 67 15.64 -2.24 4.07
C GLN A 67 14.60 -3.37 4.13
N LEU A 68 14.03 -3.63 5.32
CA LEU A 68 12.98 -4.64 5.48
C LEU A 68 11.67 -4.23 4.78
N ILE A 69 11.32 -2.94 4.82
CA ILE A 69 10.14 -2.42 4.15
C ILE A 69 10.31 -2.47 2.64
N GLU A 70 11.45 -2.06 2.11
CA GLU A 70 11.77 -2.14 0.68
C GLU A 70 11.74 -3.59 0.19
N SER A 71 12.32 -4.53 0.96
CA SER A 71 12.23 -5.97 0.65
C SER A 71 10.78 -6.47 0.59
N LYS A 72 9.91 -5.97 1.47
CA LYS A 72 8.48 -6.32 1.47
C LYS A 72 7.77 -5.72 0.25
N ILE A 73 8.10 -4.49 -0.12
CA ILE A 73 7.60 -3.83 -1.33
C ILE A 73 7.96 -4.65 -2.56
N HIS A 74 9.22 -5.03 -2.74
CA HIS A 74 9.65 -5.83 -3.89
C HIS A 74 8.91 -7.17 -4.00
N ARG A 75 8.65 -7.84 -2.86
CA ARG A 75 7.86 -9.08 -2.84
C ARG A 75 6.41 -8.86 -3.27
N LEU A 76 5.75 -7.80 -2.80
CA LEU A 76 4.38 -7.48 -3.21
C LEU A 76 4.30 -7.07 -4.68
N VAL A 77 5.27 -6.31 -5.16
CA VAL A 77 5.36 -5.93 -6.58
C VAL A 77 5.46 -7.17 -7.45
N LYS A 78 6.34 -8.12 -7.11
CA LYS A 78 6.45 -9.40 -7.82
C LYS A 78 5.12 -10.16 -7.83
N TYR A 79 4.45 -10.23 -6.68
CA TYR A 79 3.14 -10.87 -6.57
C TYR A 79 2.10 -10.18 -7.46
N TYR A 80 1.96 -8.87 -7.38
CA TYR A 80 0.96 -8.13 -8.17
C TYR A 80 1.25 -8.12 -9.68
N LYS A 81 2.51 -8.23 -10.09
CA LYS A 81 2.87 -8.52 -11.48
C LYS A 81 2.37 -9.90 -11.92
N SER A 82 2.59 -10.94 -11.11
CA SER A 82 2.14 -12.30 -11.45
C SER A 82 0.61 -12.45 -11.52
N VAL A 83 -0.13 -11.67 -10.72
CA VAL A 83 -1.60 -11.67 -10.72
C VAL A 83 -2.18 -10.73 -11.79
N GLY A 84 -1.35 -9.96 -12.49
CA GLY A 84 -1.77 -9.02 -13.53
C GLY A 84 -2.43 -7.75 -13.01
N VAL A 85 -2.23 -7.41 -11.74
CA VAL A 85 -2.72 -6.15 -11.15
C VAL A 85 -1.80 -4.98 -11.50
N LEU A 86 -0.49 -5.23 -11.57
CA LEU A 86 0.50 -4.24 -11.99
C LEU A 86 1.09 -4.60 -13.36
N PRO A 87 1.43 -3.60 -14.18
CA PRO A 87 2.16 -3.83 -15.43
C PRO A 87 3.49 -4.55 -15.20
N PRO A 88 3.95 -5.41 -16.13
CA PRO A 88 5.23 -6.11 -16.00
C PRO A 88 6.43 -5.14 -15.96
N THR A 89 6.29 -3.98 -16.62
CA THR A 89 7.27 -2.88 -16.67
C THR A 89 7.30 -2.03 -15.40
N TRP A 90 6.38 -2.23 -14.46
CA TRP A 90 6.31 -1.41 -13.25
C TRP A 90 7.49 -1.72 -12.32
N GLU A 91 8.26 -0.74 -11.89
CA GLU A 91 9.37 -0.94 -10.94
C GLU A 91 9.28 0.02 -9.77
N TYR A 92 9.69 -0.48 -8.60
CA TYR A 92 9.79 0.36 -7.41
C TYR A 92 11.11 1.11 -7.44
N THR A 93 11.03 2.44 -7.48
CA THR A 93 12.14 3.33 -7.16
C THR A 93 11.76 4.28 -6.03
N PRO A 94 12.70 4.70 -5.17
CA PRO A 94 12.43 5.66 -4.10
C PRO A 94 11.84 6.98 -4.61
N GLU A 95 12.28 7.44 -5.77
CA GLU A 95 11.82 8.68 -6.42
C GLU A 95 10.36 8.53 -6.88
N LEU A 96 10.03 7.40 -7.50
CA LEU A 96 8.65 7.06 -7.87
C LEU A 96 7.76 6.95 -6.64
N ALA A 97 8.28 6.40 -5.54
CA ALA A 97 7.55 6.36 -4.29
C ALA A 97 7.26 7.75 -3.73
N GLN A 98 8.22 8.67 -3.78
CA GLN A 98 7.99 10.06 -3.36
C GLN A 98 6.94 10.76 -4.22
N LEU A 99 6.92 10.51 -5.53
CA LEU A 99 5.96 11.11 -6.46
C LEU A 99 4.53 10.58 -6.24
N LEU A 100 4.37 9.28 -6.02
CA LEU A 100 3.07 8.63 -5.84
C LEU A 100 2.45 8.84 -4.44
N VAL A 101 3.28 9.17 -3.45
CA VAL A 101 2.86 9.43 -2.08
C VAL A 101 2.47 10.90 -1.86
N ARG A 102 2.84 11.77 -2.79
CA ARG A 102 2.62 13.21 -2.71
C ARG A 102 1.14 13.60 -2.78
#